data_AF-A0A9P6PYC2-F1
#
_entry.id   AF-A0A9P6PYC2-F1
#
_cell.length_a   1.000
_cell.length_b   1.000
_cell.length_c   1.000
_cell.angle_alpha   90.00
_cell.angle_beta   90.00
_cell.angle_gamma   90.00
#
_symmetry.space_group_name_H-M   'P 1'
#
loop_
_entity.id
_entity.type
_entity.pdbx_description
1 polymer ?
#
loop_
_entity_poly.entity_id
_entity_poly.type
_entity_poly.pdbx_seq_one_letter_code
_entity_poly.pdbx_strand_id
1 'polypeptide(L)'
;MSFTGVPKTGPLAPSEFYNQALHEADASKRRRMFADARQSDPASYQLWVKAAEVEEHWGADQTKLKDLLSRGVIVFKNPAGHDVPGAITGPRPIDKNTWLHEAIVAEQGGKSKTAAALHEAVDEVL
;
A
#
# COMPACT_ATOMS: atom_id res chain seq x y z
N MET A 1 7.45 -29.95 8.24
CA MET A 1 7.69 -28.54 8.57
C MET A 1 6.60 -27.71 7.91
N SER A 2 5.56 -27.37 8.67
CA SER A 2 4.35 -26.75 8.14
C SER A 2 4.48 -25.23 8.22
N PHE A 3 4.61 -24.57 7.08
CA PHE A 3 4.54 -23.11 6.98
C PHE A 3 3.08 -22.67 7.14
N THR A 4 2.56 -22.68 8.36
CA THR A 4 1.26 -22.08 8.69
C THR A 4 1.49 -20.61 9.07
N GLY A 5 1.57 -19.76 8.07
CA GLY A 5 1.76 -18.32 8.24
C GLY A 5 0.70 -17.47 7.54
N VAL A 6 -0.43 -18.05 7.13
CA VAL A 6 -1.60 -17.27 6.71
C VAL A 6 -2.37 -16.93 7.99
N PRO A 7 -2.57 -15.64 8.33
CA PRO A 7 -3.44 -15.27 9.43
C PRO A 7 -4.83 -15.91 9.22
N LYS A 8 -5.35 -16.63 10.22
CA LYS A 8 -6.72 -17.21 10.24
C LYS A 8 -7.78 -16.13 10.47
N THR A 9 -7.68 -15.03 9.76
CA THR A 9 -8.72 -13.98 9.73
C THR A 9 -9.22 -13.94 8.30
N GLY A 10 -10.53 -13.76 8.09
CA GLY A 10 -11.07 -13.56 6.75
C GLY A 10 -10.44 -12.34 6.04
N PRO A 11 -10.95 -11.89 4.89
CA PRO A 11 -10.42 -10.69 4.26
C PRO A 11 -10.58 -9.49 5.20
N LEU A 12 -9.54 -9.20 5.99
CA LEU A 12 -9.48 -8.05 6.88
C LEU A 12 -9.40 -6.80 6.03
N ALA A 13 -10.11 -5.75 6.44
CA ALA A 13 -10.08 -4.49 5.72
C ALA A 13 -8.67 -3.88 5.76
N PRO A 14 -8.25 -3.09 4.75
CA PRO A 14 -6.95 -2.39 4.76
C PRO A 14 -6.68 -1.58 6.03
N SER A 15 -7.73 -1.03 6.66
CA SER A 15 -7.68 -0.30 7.93
C SER A 15 -7.36 -1.20 9.14
N GLU A 16 -7.84 -2.45 9.15
CA GLU A 16 -7.54 -3.40 10.23
C GLU A 16 -6.09 -3.87 10.15
N PHE A 17 -5.59 -4.13 8.94
CA PHE A 17 -4.16 -4.42 8.71
C PHE A 17 -3.27 -3.26 9.16
N TYR A 18 -3.67 -2.02 8.89
CA TYR A 18 -2.95 -0.83 9.36
C TYR A 18 -2.83 -0.81 10.89
N ASN A 19 -3.96 -0.95 11.60
CA ASN A 19 -3.96 -0.96 13.07
C ASN A 19 -3.12 -2.10 13.64
N GLN A 20 -3.23 -3.30 13.06
CA GLN A 20 -2.44 -4.45 13.50
C GLN A 20 -0.94 -4.23 13.27
N ALA A 21 -0.56 -3.67 12.13
CA ALA A 21 0.84 -3.41 11.79
C ALA A 21 1.45 -2.27 12.62
N LEU A 22 0.65 -1.34 13.14
CA LEU A 22 1.13 -0.33 14.09
C LEU A 22 1.61 -0.95 15.42
N HIS A 23 0.93 -2.00 15.89
CA HIS A 23 1.28 -2.69 17.13
C HIS A 23 2.38 -3.76 16.96
N GLU A 24 2.75 -4.07 15.72
CA GLU A 24 3.77 -5.06 15.43
C GLU A 24 5.16 -4.43 15.43
N ALA A 25 6.07 -4.88 16.30
CA ALA A 25 7.42 -4.31 16.42
C ALA A 25 8.38 -4.82 15.35
N ASP A 26 8.15 -6.02 14.82
CA ASP A 26 9.02 -6.64 13.82
C ASP A 26 8.76 -6.10 12.40
N ALA A 27 9.73 -5.35 11.87
CA ALA A 27 9.66 -4.78 10.51
C ALA A 27 9.45 -5.85 9.43
N SER A 28 10.13 -6.99 9.56
CA SER A 28 10.00 -8.13 8.64
C SER A 28 8.57 -8.69 8.62
N LYS A 29 7.91 -8.73 9.79
CA LYS A 29 6.55 -9.24 9.93
C LYS A 29 5.53 -8.26 9.37
N ARG A 30 5.67 -6.96 9.64
CA ARG A 30 4.85 -5.90 9.03
C ARG A 30 4.88 -5.96 7.49
N ARG A 31 6.09 -6.02 6.91
CA ARG A 31 6.25 -6.09 5.45
C ARG A 31 5.62 -7.33 4.85
N ARG A 32 5.75 -8.47 5.54
CA ARG A 32 5.11 -9.72 5.14
C ARG A 32 3.59 -9.61 5.18
N MET A 33 3.02 -9.04 6.24
CA MET A 33 1.57 -8.82 6.35
C MET A 33 1.03 -8.00 5.18
N PHE A 34 1.70 -6.89 4.81
CA PHE A 34 1.29 -6.09 3.64
C PHE A 34 1.55 -6.80 2.31
N ALA A 35 2.58 -7.65 2.20
CA ALA A 35 2.78 -8.47 1.01
C ALA A 35 1.66 -9.49 0.84
N ASP A 36 1.31 -10.21 1.90
CA ASP A 36 0.24 -11.20 1.91
C ASP A 36 -1.13 -10.53 1.66
N ALA A 37 -1.38 -9.36 2.26
CA ALA A 37 -2.59 -8.57 2.02
C ALA A 37 -2.72 -8.14 0.55
N ARG A 38 -1.62 -7.70 -0.08
CA ARG A 38 -1.61 -7.32 -1.52
C ARG A 38 -1.78 -8.53 -2.45
N GLN A 39 -1.39 -9.72 -2.03
CA GLN A 39 -1.69 -10.95 -2.77
C GLN A 39 -3.17 -11.33 -2.67
N SER A 40 -3.76 -11.12 -1.49
CA SER A 40 -5.19 -11.41 -1.24
C SER A 40 -6.11 -10.39 -1.89
N ASP A 41 -5.74 -9.12 -1.89
CA ASP A 41 -6.47 -8.03 -2.54
C ASP A 41 -5.53 -7.17 -3.40
N PRO A 42 -5.20 -7.65 -4.62
CA PRO A 42 -4.34 -6.91 -5.54
C PRO A 42 -4.98 -5.60 -6.05
N ALA A 43 -6.30 -5.42 -5.89
CA ALA A 43 -7.02 -4.26 -6.37
C ALA A 43 -6.99 -3.08 -5.40
N SER A 44 -6.54 -3.29 -4.16
CA SER A 44 -6.48 -2.25 -3.14
C SER A 44 -5.16 -1.49 -3.18
N TYR A 45 -5.19 -0.33 -3.84
CA TYR A 45 -4.08 0.63 -3.84
C TYR A 45 -3.80 1.20 -2.44
N GLN A 46 -4.82 1.27 -1.60
CA GLN A 46 -4.72 1.76 -0.22
C GLN A 46 -3.76 0.93 0.64
N LEU A 47 -3.58 -0.37 0.34
CA LEU A 47 -2.60 -1.21 1.03
C LEU A 47 -1.17 -0.67 0.90
N TRP A 48 -0.84 0.00 -0.22
CA TRP A 48 0.47 0.61 -0.42
C TRP A 48 0.64 1.89 0.40
N VAL A 49 -0.40 2.73 0.43
CA VAL A 49 -0.42 3.96 1.25
C VAL A 49 -0.32 3.61 2.74
N LYS A 50 -1.15 2.67 3.21
CA LYS A 50 -1.12 2.23 4.61
C LYS A 50 0.19 1.57 5.01
N ALA A 51 0.83 0.83 4.11
CA ALA A 51 2.16 0.29 4.37
C ALA A 51 3.20 1.41 4.57
N ALA A 52 3.15 2.47 3.75
CA ALA A 52 4.03 3.62 3.90
C ALA A 52 3.77 4.39 5.21
N GLU A 53 2.50 4.64 5.57
CA GLU A 53 2.13 5.32 6.83
C GLU A 53 2.64 4.57 8.07
N VAL A 54 2.62 3.22 8.02
CA VAL A 54 3.16 2.37 9.09
C VAL A 54 4.69 2.44 9.12
N GLU A 55 5.35 2.32 7.98
CA GLU A 55 6.82 2.43 7.93
C GLU A 55 7.27 3.82 8.42
N GLU A 56 6.55 4.89 8.08
CA GLU A 56 6.80 6.24 8.63
C GLU A 56 6.65 6.29 10.15
N HIS A 57 5.60 5.67 10.70
CA HIS A 57 5.40 5.58 12.15
C HIS A 57 6.59 4.92 12.87
N TRP A 58 7.19 3.91 12.22
CA TRP A 58 8.37 3.21 12.73
C TRP A 58 9.70 3.89 12.39
N GLY A 59 9.66 5.12 11.85
CA GLY A 59 10.85 5.94 11.59
C GLY A 59 11.53 5.66 10.26
N ALA A 60 10.83 5.10 9.26
CA ALA A 60 11.38 4.93 7.94
C ALA A 60 11.69 6.28 7.26
N ASP A 61 12.73 6.26 6.43
CA ASP A 61 13.17 7.40 5.64
C ASP A 61 12.22 7.65 4.46
N GLN A 62 12.06 8.92 4.07
CA GLN A 62 11.22 9.32 2.94
C GLN A 62 11.59 8.59 1.63
N THR A 63 12.87 8.28 1.42
CA THR A 63 13.34 7.52 0.25
C THR A 63 12.77 6.11 0.20
N LYS A 64 12.71 5.41 1.34
CA LYS A 64 12.11 4.06 1.43
C LYS A 64 10.60 4.11 1.21
N LEU A 65 9.94 5.15 1.73
CA LEU A 65 8.51 5.37 1.53
C LEU A 65 8.21 5.63 0.05
N LYS A 66 9.02 6.48 -0.60
CA LYS A 66 8.92 6.77 -2.02
C LYS A 66 9.10 5.51 -2.85
N ASP A 67 10.16 4.73 -2.63
CA ASP A 67 10.38 3.47 -3.35
C ASP A 67 9.20 2.49 -3.22
N LEU A 68 8.61 2.42 -2.02
CA LEU A 68 7.43 1.60 -1.77
C LEU A 68 6.22 2.11 -2.55
N LEU A 69 5.95 3.42 -2.49
CA LEU A 69 4.80 4.05 -3.14
C LEU A 69 4.93 4.05 -4.66
N SER A 70 6.10 4.36 -5.21
CA SER A 70 6.37 4.30 -6.66
C SER A 70 6.07 2.92 -7.22
N ARG A 71 6.42 1.84 -6.52
CA ARG A 71 6.05 0.48 -6.92
C ARG A 71 4.53 0.29 -6.94
N GLY A 72 3.82 0.83 -5.95
CA GLY A 72 2.36 0.84 -5.93
C GLY A 72 1.80 1.58 -7.15
N VAL A 73 2.22 2.82 -7.37
CA VAL A 73 1.77 3.62 -8.52
C VAL A 73 2.06 2.91 -9.84
N ILE A 74 3.23 2.27 -10.01
CA ILE A 74 3.56 1.48 -11.21
C ILE A 74 2.59 0.30 -11.40
N VAL A 75 2.28 -0.44 -10.33
CA VAL A 75 1.33 -1.58 -10.39
C VAL A 75 -0.06 -1.12 -10.85
N PHE A 76 -0.50 0.06 -10.41
CA PHE A 76 -1.81 0.61 -10.77
C PHE A 76 -1.77 1.55 -11.99
N LYS A 77 -0.61 1.89 -12.55
CA LYS A 77 -0.50 2.68 -13.79
C LYS A 77 -0.95 1.87 -15.00
N ASN A 78 -0.49 0.62 -15.07
CA ASN A 78 -0.88 -0.32 -16.12
C ASN A 78 -1.06 -1.72 -15.52
N PRO A 79 -2.17 -1.96 -14.82
CA PRO A 79 -2.39 -3.24 -14.15
C PRO A 79 -2.50 -4.37 -15.18
N ALA A 80 -1.59 -5.34 -15.07
CA ALA A 80 -1.62 -6.53 -15.91
C ALA A 80 -2.95 -7.28 -15.72
N GLY A 81 -3.68 -7.50 -16.80
CA GLY A 81 -4.98 -8.19 -16.78
C GLY A 81 -6.21 -7.30 -16.73
N HIS A 82 -6.09 -5.98 -16.91
CA HIS A 82 -7.25 -5.08 -17.05
C HIS A 82 -7.99 -5.25 -18.39
N ASP A 83 -7.28 -5.61 -19.47
CA ASP A 83 -7.85 -5.72 -20.82
C ASP A 83 -8.55 -7.06 -21.11
N VAL A 84 -8.76 -7.92 -20.10
CA VAL A 84 -9.48 -9.18 -20.31
C VAL A 84 -11.00 -8.91 -20.17
N PRO A 85 -11.80 -9.03 -21.24
CA PRO A 85 -13.23 -8.80 -21.16
C PRO A 85 -13.87 -9.76 -20.16
N GLY A 86 -14.48 -9.24 -19.09
CA GLY A 86 -15.14 -10.03 -18.04
C GLY A 86 -14.34 -10.21 -16.74
N ALA A 87 -13.09 -9.74 -16.66
CA ALA A 87 -12.35 -9.70 -15.40
C ALA A 87 -12.83 -8.51 -14.55
N ILE A 88 -13.83 -8.75 -13.69
CA ILE A 88 -14.29 -7.76 -12.69
C ILE A 88 -13.31 -7.71 -11.49
N THR A 89 -12.44 -8.72 -11.37
CA THR A 89 -11.56 -8.99 -10.23
C THR A 89 -10.10 -8.69 -10.58
N GLY A 90 -9.70 -7.42 -10.51
CA GLY A 90 -8.32 -7.01 -10.74
C GLY A 90 -8.09 -5.54 -10.43
N PRO A 91 -6.83 -5.12 -10.20
CA PRO A 91 -6.50 -3.72 -10.02
C PRO A 91 -6.94 -2.91 -11.24
N ARG A 92 -7.67 -1.83 -10.98
CA ARG A 92 -8.03 -0.85 -12.01
C ARG A 92 -6.98 0.25 -12.05
N PRO A 93 -6.78 0.89 -13.22
CA PRO A 93 -5.95 2.08 -13.28
C PRO A 93 -6.41 3.11 -12.26
N ILE A 94 -5.48 3.61 -11.45
CA ILE A 94 -5.76 4.65 -10.46
C ILE A 94 -5.16 5.96 -10.97
N ASP A 95 -6.01 6.96 -11.13
CA ASP A 95 -5.60 8.28 -11.62
C ASP A 95 -4.72 9.00 -10.60
N LYS A 96 -3.88 9.89 -11.12
CA LYS A 96 -3.02 10.79 -10.34
C LYS A 96 -3.78 11.51 -9.22
N ASN A 97 -4.98 12.02 -9.51
CA ASN A 97 -5.79 12.75 -8.53
C ASN A 97 -6.16 11.91 -7.30
N THR A 98 -6.40 10.61 -7.47
CA THR A 98 -6.72 9.71 -6.35
C THR A 98 -5.52 9.53 -5.44
N TRP A 99 -4.33 9.32 -6.00
CA TRP A 99 -3.10 9.24 -5.22
C TRP A 99 -2.77 10.55 -4.50
N LEU A 100 -2.97 11.69 -5.17
CA LEU A 100 -2.78 13.00 -4.55
C LEU A 100 -3.80 13.26 -3.43
N HIS A 101 -5.04 12.79 -3.57
CA HIS A 101 -6.03 12.86 -2.50
C HIS A 101 -5.59 12.04 -1.27
N GLU A 102 -5.07 10.82 -1.47
CA GLU A 102 -4.50 10.03 -0.37
C GLU A 102 -3.30 10.73 0.29
N ALA A 103 -2.47 11.45 -0.48
CA ALA A 103 -1.36 12.24 0.08
C ALA A 103 -1.88 13.34 1.03
N ILE A 104 -2.95 14.04 0.63
CA ILE A 104 -3.60 15.06 1.46
C ILE A 104 -4.16 14.44 2.75
N VAL A 105 -4.82 13.27 2.64
CA VAL A 105 -5.36 12.55 3.80
C VAL A 105 -4.23 12.11 4.74
N ALA A 106 -3.12 11.61 4.21
CA ALA A 106 -1.94 11.24 4.98
C ALA A 106 -1.35 12.46 5.70
N GLU A 107 -1.24 13.60 5.02
CA GLU A 107 -0.76 14.85 5.60
C GLU A 107 -1.65 15.35 6.75
N GLN A 108 -2.98 15.33 6.58
CA GLN A 108 -3.95 15.64 7.63
C GLN A 108 -3.85 14.69 8.83
N GLY A 109 -3.46 13.43 8.59
CA GLY A 109 -3.19 12.43 9.62
C GLY A 109 -1.83 12.57 10.30
N GLY A 110 -1.03 13.59 9.97
CA GLY A 110 0.31 13.81 10.52
C GLY A 110 1.40 12.93 9.89
N LYS A 111 1.13 12.32 8.74
CA LYS A 111 2.04 11.46 7.97
C LYS A 111 2.69 12.25 6.83
N SER A 112 3.37 13.34 7.19
CA SER A 112 3.89 14.31 6.23
C SER A 112 4.99 13.72 5.35
N LYS A 113 5.78 12.74 5.82
CA LYS A 113 6.79 12.09 4.98
C LYS A 113 6.15 11.17 3.95
N THR A 114 5.09 10.44 4.33
CA THR A 114 4.31 9.60 3.41
C THR A 114 3.65 10.48 2.35
N ALA A 115 3.05 11.61 2.75
CA ALA A 115 2.46 12.56 1.81
C ALA A 115 3.49 13.08 0.80
N ALA A 116 4.64 13.59 1.27
CA ALA A 116 5.71 14.09 0.41
C ALA A 116 6.26 13.00 -0.53
N ALA A 117 6.52 11.80 0.01
CA ALA A 117 6.95 10.66 -0.79
C ALA A 117 5.92 10.25 -1.85
N LEU A 118 4.63 10.35 -1.53
CA LEU A 118 3.55 10.03 -2.46
C LEU A 118 3.45 11.05 -3.59
N HIS A 119 3.56 12.35 -3.27
CA HIS A 119 3.63 13.41 -4.29
C HIS A 119 4.78 13.17 -5.26
N GLU A 120 5.99 12.92 -4.75
CA GLU A 120 7.15 12.63 -5.58
C GLU A 120 6.98 11.34 -6.41
N ALA A 121 6.48 10.27 -5.80
CA ALA A 121 6.27 8.99 -6.48
C ALA A 121 5.26 9.13 -7.63
N VAL A 122 4.20 9.91 -7.42
CA VAL A 122 3.18 10.17 -8.44
C VAL A 122 3.73 11.04 -9.57
N ASP A 123 4.45 12.12 -9.25
CA ASP A 123 5.05 12.99 -10.28
C ASP A 123 6.12 12.29 -11.11
N GLU A 124 6.82 11.32 -10.55
CA GLU A 124 7.83 10.53 -11.27
C GLU A 124 7.22 9.45 -12.15
N VAL A 125 6.09 8.86 -11.75
CA VAL A 125 5.49 7.70 -12.42
C VAL A 125 4.35 8.06 -13.37
N LEU A 126 3.50 9.05 -13.04
CA LEU A 126 2.29 9.43 -13.78
C LEU A 126 2.41 10.81 -14.44
#